data_AF-A0A929M2X8-F1
#
_entry.id   AF-A0A929M2X8-F1
#
_cell.length_a   1.000
_cell.length_b   1.000
_cell.length_c   1.000
_cell.angle_alpha   90.00
_cell.angle_beta   90.00
_cell.angle_gamma   90.00
#
_symmetry.space_group_name_H-M   'P 1'
#
loop_
_entity.id
_entity.type
_entity.pdbx_description
1 polymer ?
#
loop_
_entity_poly.entity_id
_entity_poly.type
_entity_poly.pdbx_seq_one_letter_code
_entity_poly.pdbx_strand_id
1 'polypeptide(L)'
;YNIVKRGVSSFDMPSSFRGRGITLLLPKLKSNSIPVDWDHQNLLKDEAYFKLEQIKKLLFYPGCRKKFILEYFGDETDLEKVGENCGTCDFCIERKNIGEQEKQDLVKISVFSLVLETVKNFDERFGVSMITKFLYGSQDKKILEYSMDKKDGFGALSDFSSEMIQIIIEALIFKEFLYKTEGMYPVLGITETGRIAIVRNYLLSDENNDLQYFIRKKIGTKKIFKKEEKQKTEKIDTYLETLKIFEKTKNLKEIAKKRELAEITIENHILKLYELSKISLTDLLNYSSISNLKKIKNIIIGELDGDISALKPIKESLEKAGNREINYFEIKIYISMLEKKDL
;
A
#
# COMPACT_ATOMS: atom_id res chain seq x y z
N TYR A 1 -25.05 22.94 28.85
CA TYR A 1 -26.12 22.90 29.88
C TYR A 1 -25.62 23.61 31.13
N ASN A 2 -26.07 24.84 31.39
CA ASN A 2 -25.77 25.52 32.64
C ASN A 2 -26.63 24.92 33.76
N ILE A 3 -26.09 23.95 34.49
CA ILE A 3 -26.72 23.47 35.72
C ILE A 3 -26.40 24.50 36.80
N VAL A 4 -27.24 25.53 36.90
CA VAL A 4 -27.18 26.51 37.98
C VAL A 4 -27.66 25.81 39.26
N LYS A 5 -26.77 25.70 40.25
CA LYS A 5 -27.14 25.33 41.62
C LYS A 5 -27.68 26.58 42.33
N ARG A 6 -28.99 26.87 42.22
CA ARG A 6 -29.86 27.50 43.25
C ARG A 6 -31.19 28.07 42.68
N GLY A 7 -32.30 27.39 43.01
CA GLY A 7 -33.67 27.93 43.29
C GLY A 7 -34.57 28.42 42.13
N VAL A 8 -35.90 28.63 42.23
CA VAL A 8 -37.07 28.18 43.07
C VAL A 8 -38.36 28.62 42.29
N SER A 9 -39.46 27.85 42.20
CA SER A 9 -40.82 28.42 41.95
C SER A 9 -41.97 27.47 42.33
N SER A 10 -42.74 27.90 43.34
CA SER A 10 -44.08 27.45 43.78
C SER A 10 -44.79 26.36 42.96
N PHE A 11 -44.78 25.12 43.45
CA PHE A 11 -45.91 24.20 43.32
C PHE A 11 -45.91 23.28 44.55
N ASP A 12 -47.06 23.13 45.19
CA ASP A 12 -47.26 22.46 46.47
C ASP A 12 -46.61 21.07 46.52
N MET A 13 -45.51 20.97 47.26
CA MET A 13 -44.91 19.69 47.61
C MET A 13 -45.62 19.13 48.85
N PRO A 14 -46.09 17.87 48.84
CA PRO A 14 -46.64 17.25 50.03
C PRO A 14 -45.59 17.27 51.16
N SER A 15 -46.03 17.61 52.36
CA SER A 15 -45.20 17.95 53.54
C SER A 15 -44.23 16.86 54.01
N SER A 16 -44.25 15.67 53.40
CA SER A 16 -43.44 14.51 53.75
C SER A 16 -42.18 14.30 52.89
N PHE A 17 -41.94 15.11 51.85
CA PHE A 17 -40.75 14.92 50.99
C PHE A 17 -39.48 15.53 51.60
N ARG A 18 -38.59 14.69 52.15
CA ARG A 18 -37.28 15.06 52.74
C ARG A 18 -36.09 14.95 51.77
N GLY A 19 -36.31 15.10 50.46
CA GLY A 19 -35.24 15.00 49.44
C GLY A 19 -34.87 16.34 48.79
N ARG A 20 -33.65 16.47 48.27
CA ARG A 20 -33.30 17.54 47.32
C ARG A 20 -33.70 17.09 45.92
N GLY A 21 -34.77 17.64 45.37
CA GLY A 21 -35.20 17.39 43.99
C GLY A 21 -34.34 18.17 42.98
N ILE A 22 -34.15 17.59 41.79
CA ILE A 22 -33.65 18.32 40.63
C ILE A 22 -34.88 18.74 39.82
N THR A 23 -35.13 20.04 39.75
CA THR A 23 -36.17 20.60 38.86
C THR A 23 -35.55 20.90 37.51
N LEU A 24 -36.09 20.29 36.45
CA LEU A 24 -35.72 20.65 35.09
C LEU A 24 -36.40 21.97 34.75
N LEU A 25 -35.61 23.04 34.58
CA LEU A 25 -36.12 24.37 34.23
C LEU A 25 -36.63 24.46 32.79
N LEU A 26 -36.29 23.47 31.95
CA LEU A 26 -36.63 23.43 30.53
C LEU A 26 -37.36 22.13 30.18
N PRO A 27 -38.33 22.16 29.26
CA PRO A 27 -39.00 20.97 28.79
C PRO A 27 -38.01 20.06 28.05
N LYS A 28 -38.22 18.75 28.14
CA LYS A 28 -37.44 17.76 27.40
C LYS A 28 -37.64 17.99 25.90
N LEU A 29 -36.58 18.39 25.21
CA LEU A 29 -36.61 18.58 23.75
C LEU A 29 -36.67 17.22 23.04
N LYS A 30 -37.38 17.17 21.91
CA LYS A 30 -37.33 16.02 21.00
C LYS A 30 -35.97 15.98 20.32
N SER A 31 -35.49 14.80 19.94
CA SER A 31 -34.16 14.60 19.32
C SER A 31 -33.91 15.55 18.13
N ASN A 32 -34.93 15.80 17.31
CA ASN A 32 -34.82 16.63 16.10
C ASN A 32 -34.92 18.14 16.37
N SER A 33 -35.19 18.54 17.61
CA SER A 33 -35.33 19.94 18.04
C SER A 33 -34.20 20.40 18.96
N ILE A 34 -33.14 19.60 19.07
CA ILE A 34 -31.94 19.97 19.81
C ILE A 34 -31.21 21.05 18.99
N PRO A 35 -31.01 22.26 19.54
CA PRO A 35 -30.25 23.30 18.87
C PRO A 35 -28.76 22.91 18.91
N VAL A 36 -28.30 22.26 17.85
CA VAL A 36 -26.88 21.98 17.63
C VAL A 36 -26.30 23.11 16.82
N ASP A 37 -25.29 23.77 17.38
CA ASP A 37 -24.51 24.78 16.69
C ASP A 37 -23.53 24.08 15.73
N TRP A 38 -24.00 23.81 14.52
CA TRP A 38 -23.21 23.10 13.50
C TRP A 38 -21.99 23.89 13.03
N ASP A 39 -22.06 25.23 13.05
CA ASP A 39 -20.93 26.08 12.69
C ASP A 39 -19.79 25.93 13.70
N HIS A 40 -20.12 25.96 15.00
CA HIS A 40 -19.16 25.66 16.05
C HIS A 40 -18.63 24.21 15.99
N GLN A 41 -19.49 23.22 15.68
CA GLN A 41 -19.03 21.83 15.51
C GLN A 41 -18.06 21.67 14.33
N ASN A 42 -18.31 22.36 13.22
CA ASN A 42 -17.43 22.34 12.06
C ASN A 42 -16.09 23.00 12.38
N LEU A 43 -16.09 24.14 13.08
CA LEU A 43 -14.86 24.79 13.56
C LEU A 43 -14.02 23.83 14.43
N LEU A 44 -14.63 23.17 15.40
CA LEU A 44 -13.94 22.19 16.26
C LEU A 44 -13.37 21.02 15.47
N LYS A 45 -14.09 20.55 14.45
CA LYS A 45 -13.63 19.50 13.54
C LYS A 45 -12.40 19.97 12.76
N ASP A 46 -12.43 21.16 12.19
CA ASP A 46 -11.32 21.70 11.41
C ASP A 46 -10.08 21.91 12.27
N GLU A 47 -10.24 22.42 13.50
CA GLU A 47 -9.16 22.50 14.48
C GLU A 47 -8.56 21.13 14.83
N ALA A 48 -9.41 20.09 14.96
CA ALA A 48 -8.95 18.75 15.27
C ALA A 48 -8.14 18.15 14.11
N TYR A 49 -8.58 18.35 12.86
CA TYR A 49 -7.82 17.94 11.68
C TYR A 49 -6.50 18.70 11.55
N PHE A 50 -6.52 20.01 11.77
CA PHE A 50 -5.29 20.81 11.80
C PHE A 50 -4.29 20.24 12.82
N LYS A 51 -4.71 20.01 14.08
CA LYS A 51 -3.86 19.43 15.14
C LYS A 51 -3.31 18.05 14.75
N LEU A 52 -4.13 17.20 14.11
CA LEU A 52 -3.70 15.90 13.60
C LEU A 52 -2.59 16.04 12.54
N GLU A 53 -2.75 16.96 11.58
CA GLU A 53 -1.73 17.21 10.56
C GLU A 53 -0.42 17.72 11.16
N GLN A 54 -0.45 18.55 12.20
CA GLN A 54 0.77 18.98 12.90
C GLN A 54 1.49 17.82 13.59
N ILE A 55 0.76 16.88 14.19
CA ILE A 55 1.37 15.65 14.76
C ILE A 55 1.99 14.79 13.65
N LYS A 56 1.32 14.62 12.51
CA LYS A 56 1.89 13.90 11.36
C LYS A 56 3.17 14.56 10.87
N LYS A 57 3.17 15.90 10.73
CA LYS A 57 4.37 16.67 10.37
C LYS A 57 5.48 16.45 11.38
N LEU A 58 5.19 16.54 12.68
CA LEU A 58 6.18 16.28 13.74
C LEU A 58 6.80 14.89 13.62
N LEU A 59 6.03 13.83 13.37
CA LEU A 59 6.57 12.46 13.25
C LEU A 59 7.63 12.36 12.15
N PHE A 60 7.37 12.97 10.99
CA PHE A 60 8.24 12.90 9.81
C PHE A 60 9.19 14.08 9.64
N TYR A 61 9.17 15.07 10.53
CA TYR A 61 10.01 16.26 10.46
C TYR A 61 11.52 15.91 10.38
N PRO A 62 12.24 16.30 9.32
CA PRO A 62 13.68 16.12 9.16
C PRO A 62 14.43 17.29 9.81
N GLY A 63 14.07 17.60 11.05
CA GLY A 63 14.72 18.63 11.83
C GLY A 63 14.62 18.35 13.33
N CYS A 64 15.21 19.24 14.12
CA CYS A 64 15.14 19.18 15.57
C CYS A 64 13.67 19.18 16.05
N ARG A 65 13.26 18.11 16.75
CA ARG A 65 11.88 17.99 17.26
C ARG A 65 11.52 19.09 18.24
N LYS A 66 12.46 19.45 19.12
CA LYS A 66 12.25 20.50 20.11
C LYS A 66 11.94 21.83 19.42
N LYS A 67 12.65 22.14 18.33
CA LYS A 67 12.42 23.35 17.55
C LYS A 67 11.02 23.37 16.93
N PHE A 68 10.62 22.27 16.27
CA PHE A 68 9.26 22.14 15.72
C PHE A 68 8.17 22.38 16.76
N ILE A 69 8.36 21.82 17.96
CA ILE A 69 7.40 21.97 19.06
C ILE A 69 7.33 23.44 19.53
N LEU A 70 8.48 24.10 19.69
CA LEU A 70 8.53 25.51 20.10
C LEU A 70 7.92 26.45 19.05
N GLU A 71 8.16 26.20 17.76
CA GLU A 71 7.53 26.93 16.65
C GLU A 71 6.00 26.76 16.66
N TYR A 72 5.51 25.53 16.88
CA TYR A 72 4.08 25.26 16.96
C TYR A 72 3.39 26.03 18.09
N PHE A 73 4.05 26.20 19.24
CA PHE A 73 3.52 26.96 20.37
C PHE A 73 3.87 28.46 20.35
N GLY A 74 4.67 28.91 19.39
CA GLY A 74 5.11 30.31 19.28
C GLY A 74 6.05 30.76 20.41
N ASP A 75 6.84 29.85 20.97
CA ASP A 75 7.76 30.17 22.08
C ASP A 75 9.11 30.68 21.55
N GLU A 76 9.10 31.93 21.07
CA GLU A 76 10.25 32.59 20.44
C GLU A 76 11.47 32.66 21.38
N THR A 77 11.23 32.88 22.68
CA THR A 77 12.31 33.04 23.66
C THR A 77 13.09 31.75 23.89
N ASP A 78 12.42 30.60 23.90
CA ASP A 78 13.08 29.31 24.02
C ASP A 78 13.61 28.80 22.68
N LEU A 79 13.02 29.24 21.56
CA LEU A 79 13.54 28.97 20.22
C LEU A 79 14.95 29.55 20.04
N GLU A 80 15.16 30.80 20.45
CA GLU A 80 16.46 31.48 20.37
C GLU A 80 17.54 30.73 21.19
N LYS A 81 17.18 30.19 22.36
CA LYS A 81 18.11 29.45 23.23
C LYS A 81 18.50 28.08 22.67
N VAL A 82 17.65 27.47 21.84
CA VAL A 82 17.90 26.14 21.26
C VAL A 82 18.95 26.19 20.13
N GLY A 83 19.20 27.37 19.55
CA GLY A 83 20.12 27.54 18.43
C GLY A 83 19.67 26.72 17.21
N GLU A 84 20.63 26.15 16.46
CA GLU A 84 20.30 25.34 15.28
C GLU A 84 19.63 23.99 15.63
N ASN A 85 20.05 23.35 16.73
CA ASN A 85 19.62 22.00 17.10
C ASN A 85 19.70 21.78 18.61
N CYS A 86 18.69 21.14 19.21
CA CYS A 86 18.65 20.91 20.67
C CYS A 86 19.64 19.86 21.19
N GLY A 87 20.21 19.03 20.31
CA GLY A 87 21.23 18.05 20.68
C GLY A 87 20.75 16.84 21.48
N THR A 88 19.45 16.74 21.81
CA THR A 88 18.87 15.75 22.73
C THR A 88 17.67 14.97 22.20
N CYS A 89 17.08 15.39 21.06
CA CYS A 89 15.99 14.64 20.43
C CYS A 89 16.52 13.50 19.55
N ASP A 90 15.65 12.56 19.18
CA ASP A 90 15.92 11.45 18.25
C ASP A 90 16.71 11.92 17.02
N PHE A 91 16.22 12.95 16.32
CA PHE A 91 16.86 13.55 15.16
C PHE A 91 18.28 14.04 15.46
N CYS A 92 18.47 14.78 16.56
CA CYS A 92 19.77 15.36 16.89
C CYS A 92 20.77 14.30 17.41
N ILE A 93 20.27 13.27 18.09
CA ILE A 93 21.09 12.14 18.56
C ILE A 93 21.55 11.31 17.36
N GLU A 94 20.64 10.96 16.46
CA GLU A 94 20.98 10.30 15.20
C GLU A 94 21.99 11.13 14.41
N ARG A 95 21.77 12.43 14.25
CA ARG A 95 22.70 13.34 13.55
C ARG A 95 24.09 13.39 14.18
N LYS A 96 24.21 13.26 15.51
CA LYS A 96 25.51 13.18 16.21
C LYS A 96 26.17 11.80 16.07
N ASN A 97 25.37 10.73 16.00
CA ASN A 97 25.84 9.35 15.88
C ASN A 97 26.22 8.96 14.44
N ILE A 98 25.74 9.70 13.45
CA ILE A 98 26.22 9.63 12.06
C ILE A 98 27.63 10.25 12.05
N GLY A 99 28.64 9.42 12.31
CA GLY A 99 30.04 9.79 12.17
C GLY A 99 30.38 10.22 10.73
N GLU A 100 31.58 10.77 10.55
CA GLU A 100 32.13 11.34 9.30
C GLU A 100 32.06 10.45 8.05
N GLN A 101 31.66 9.18 8.16
CA GLN A 101 31.59 8.21 7.06
C GLN A 101 30.37 8.34 6.13
N GLU A 102 29.46 9.31 6.36
CA GLU A 102 28.18 9.36 5.66
C GLU A 102 27.93 10.68 4.90
N LYS A 103 28.96 11.33 4.35
CA LYS A 103 28.81 12.51 3.46
C LYS A 103 28.39 12.20 2.00
N GLN A 104 28.23 10.93 1.64
CA GLN A 104 27.80 10.58 0.28
C GLN A 104 26.29 10.65 0.14
N ASP A 105 25.83 11.43 -0.84
CA ASP A 105 24.42 11.49 -1.20
C ASP A 105 23.90 10.10 -1.60
N LEU A 106 22.79 9.66 -1.00
CA LEU A 106 22.14 8.40 -1.36
C LEU A 106 21.49 8.50 -2.75
N VAL A 107 21.07 9.70 -3.11
CA VAL A 107 20.35 9.99 -4.35
C VAL A 107 21.00 11.21 -5.01
N LYS A 108 21.34 11.13 -6.29
CA LYS A 108 21.89 12.27 -7.02
C LYS A 108 20.83 13.37 -7.18
N ILE A 109 21.25 14.64 -7.17
CA ILE A 109 20.36 15.79 -7.37
C ILE A 109 19.52 15.67 -8.65
N SER A 110 20.08 15.11 -9.72
CA SER A 110 19.40 14.88 -10.99
C SER A 110 18.13 14.02 -10.86
N VAL A 111 18.08 13.11 -9.89
CA VAL A 111 16.91 12.27 -9.64
C VAL A 111 15.74 13.09 -9.11
N PHE A 112 15.99 14.05 -8.21
CA PHE A 112 14.94 14.94 -7.72
C PHE A 112 14.38 15.80 -8.85
N SER A 113 15.25 16.38 -9.68
CA SER A 113 14.86 17.17 -10.85
C SER A 113 13.98 16.37 -11.82
N LEU A 114 14.37 15.13 -12.11
CA LEU A 114 13.60 14.22 -12.98
C LEU A 114 12.20 13.92 -12.42
N VAL A 115 12.07 13.71 -11.11
CA VAL A 115 10.77 13.51 -10.46
C VAL A 115 9.90 14.76 -10.60
N LEU A 116 10.45 15.95 -10.36
CA LEU A 116 9.72 17.22 -10.50
C LEU A 116 9.25 17.46 -11.94
N GLU A 117 10.12 17.22 -12.93
CA GLU A 117 9.78 17.34 -14.35
C GLU A 117 8.67 16.37 -14.76
N THR A 118 8.75 15.14 -14.28
CA THR A 118 7.72 14.13 -14.51
C THR A 118 6.36 14.57 -13.96
N VAL A 119 6.32 15.05 -12.72
CA VAL A 119 5.06 15.53 -12.11
C VAL A 119 4.50 16.73 -12.86
N LYS A 120 5.36 17.67 -13.26
CA LYS A 120 4.97 18.81 -14.10
C LYS A 120 4.32 18.38 -15.42
N ASN A 121 4.86 17.35 -16.09
CA ASN A 121 4.33 16.87 -17.38
C ASN A 121 2.97 16.16 -17.25
N PHE A 122 2.69 15.56 -16.08
CA PHE A 122 1.42 14.89 -15.83
C PHE A 122 0.31 15.80 -15.31
N ASP A 123 0.65 16.99 -14.80
CA ASP A 123 -0.29 18.08 -14.45
C ASP A 123 -1.49 17.58 -13.63
N GLU A 124 -1.22 17.07 -12.43
CA GLU A 124 -2.25 16.68 -11.44
C GLU A 124 -3.19 15.55 -11.89
N ARG A 125 -2.83 14.77 -12.91
CA ARG A 125 -3.66 13.63 -13.35
C ARG A 125 -3.48 12.36 -12.53
N PHE A 126 -2.36 12.24 -11.83
CA PHE A 126 -1.93 10.97 -11.24
C PHE A 126 -1.42 11.15 -9.81
N GLY A 127 -1.77 10.20 -8.94
CA GLY A 127 -1.24 10.15 -7.57
C GLY A 127 0.13 9.48 -7.49
N VAL A 128 0.74 9.55 -6.29
CA VAL A 128 2.09 9.04 -5.99
C VAL A 128 2.34 7.64 -6.57
N SER A 129 1.45 6.67 -6.30
CA SER A 129 1.64 5.28 -6.75
C SER A 129 1.77 5.14 -8.27
N MET A 130 1.02 5.92 -9.03
CA MET A 130 1.03 5.84 -10.50
C MET A 130 2.29 6.51 -11.08
N ILE A 131 2.70 7.65 -10.52
CA ILE A 131 3.96 8.32 -10.89
C ILE A 131 5.16 7.45 -10.53
N THR A 132 5.15 6.80 -9.36
CA THR A 132 6.17 5.82 -8.97
C THR A 132 6.27 4.67 -9.98
N LYS A 133 5.12 4.08 -10.38
CA LYS A 133 5.09 2.99 -11.38
C LYS A 133 5.64 3.43 -12.73
N PHE A 134 5.33 4.65 -13.16
CA PHE A 134 5.83 5.23 -14.40
C PHE A 134 7.35 5.41 -14.37
N LEU A 135 7.88 6.09 -13.34
CA LEU A 135 9.32 6.32 -13.17
C LEU A 135 10.11 5.01 -13.01
N TYR A 136 9.51 4.01 -12.37
CA TYR A 136 10.09 2.68 -12.21
C TYR A 136 10.09 1.85 -13.52
N GLY A 137 9.21 2.15 -14.48
CA GLY A 137 9.08 1.36 -15.71
C GLY A 137 8.15 0.14 -15.57
N SER A 138 7.11 0.25 -14.73
CA SER A 138 6.20 -0.86 -14.45
C SER A 138 5.32 -1.20 -15.66
N GLN A 139 5.22 -2.48 -16.00
CA GLN A 139 4.26 -3.01 -17.00
C GLN A 139 2.84 -3.20 -16.43
N ASP A 140 2.42 -2.33 -15.52
CA ASP A 140 1.06 -2.39 -14.94
C ASP A 140 0.02 -2.12 -16.04
N LYS A 141 -1.14 -2.79 -15.98
CA LYS A 141 -2.20 -2.64 -17.00
C LYS A 141 -2.61 -1.17 -17.18
N LYS A 142 -2.69 -0.40 -16.09
CA LYS A 142 -3.07 1.02 -16.16
C LYS A 142 -2.02 1.88 -16.86
N ILE A 143 -0.74 1.53 -16.75
CA ILE A 143 0.35 2.24 -17.44
C ILE A 143 0.18 2.09 -18.96
N LEU A 144 -0.10 0.86 -19.41
CA LEU A 144 -0.33 0.55 -20.83
C LEU A 144 -1.64 1.14 -21.34
N GLU A 145 -2.72 1.06 -20.56
CA GLU A 145 -4.03 1.64 -20.90
C GLU A 145 -3.95 3.15 -21.15
N TYR A 146 -3.18 3.88 -20.33
CA TYR A 146 -2.95 5.31 -20.53
C TYR A 146 -1.80 5.65 -21.47
N SER A 147 -1.22 4.63 -22.14
CA SER A 147 -0.06 4.76 -23.04
C SER A 147 1.11 5.55 -22.40
N MET A 148 1.29 5.38 -21.10
CA MET A 148 2.35 6.05 -20.36
C MET A 148 3.71 5.41 -20.65
N ASP A 149 3.75 4.13 -21.03
CA ASP A 149 4.95 3.42 -21.48
C ASP A 149 5.65 4.08 -22.68
N LYS A 150 4.93 4.91 -23.45
CA LYS A 150 5.44 5.62 -24.64
C LYS A 150 5.90 7.05 -24.36
N LYS A 151 5.74 7.55 -23.12
CA LYS A 151 6.07 8.93 -22.77
C LYS A 151 7.52 9.04 -22.27
N ASP A 152 8.12 10.20 -22.51
CA ASP A 152 9.45 10.52 -22.02
C ASP A 152 9.52 10.45 -20.49
N GLY A 153 10.56 9.80 -19.97
CA GLY A 153 10.74 9.57 -18.54
C GLY A 153 10.20 8.22 -18.03
N PHE A 154 9.55 7.41 -18.87
CA PHE A 154 9.14 6.06 -18.48
C PHE A 154 10.36 5.19 -18.17
N GLY A 155 10.38 4.57 -16.99
CA GLY A 155 11.50 3.73 -16.55
C GLY A 155 12.79 4.48 -16.22
N ALA A 156 12.78 5.82 -16.19
CA ALA A 156 13.99 6.61 -16.01
C ALA A 156 14.64 6.46 -14.62
N LEU A 157 13.96 5.85 -13.65
CA LEU A 157 14.47 5.47 -12.33
C LEU A 157 14.44 3.96 -12.10
N SER A 158 14.62 3.13 -13.14
CA SER A 158 14.64 1.67 -13.04
C SER A 158 15.70 1.12 -12.08
N ASP A 159 16.77 1.88 -11.82
CA ASP A 159 17.84 1.51 -10.89
C ASP A 159 17.42 1.60 -9.41
N PHE A 160 16.32 2.31 -9.13
CA PHE A 160 15.77 2.48 -7.78
C PHE A 160 14.61 1.51 -7.54
N SER A 161 14.45 1.06 -6.29
CA SER A 161 13.26 0.28 -5.92
C SER A 161 12.00 1.16 -5.96
N SER A 162 10.83 0.55 -6.18
CA SER A 162 9.56 1.29 -6.16
C SER A 162 9.34 2.00 -4.82
N GLU A 163 9.75 1.39 -3.71
CA GLU A 163 9.68 2.00 -2.38
C GLU A 163 10.61 3.21 -2.27
N MET A 164 11.82 3.11 -2.83
CA MET A 164 12.79 4.21 -2.83
C MET A 164 12.27 5.42 -3.62
N ILE A 165 11.69 5.18 -4.80
CA ILE A 165 11.08 6.24 -5.62
C ILE A 165 9.91 6.89 -4.86
N GLN A 166 9.10 6.10 -4.15
CA GLN A 166 8.02 6.63 -3.32
C GLN A 166 8.56 7.51 -2.18
N ILE A 167 9.64 7.08 -1.50
CA ILE A 167 10.30 7.86 -0.44
C ILE A 167 10.84 9.18 -1.01
N ILE A 168 11.44 9.17 -2.20
CA ILE A 168 11.92 10.37 -2.88
C ILE A 168 10.76 11.35 -3.16
N ILE A 169 9.62 10.86 -3.65
CA ILE A 169 8.43 11.70 -3.87
C ILE A 169 7.91 12.25 -2.53
N GLU A 170 7.85 11.44 -1.48
CA GLU A 170 7.46 11.89 -0.14
C GLU A 170 8.40 12.97 0.41
N ALA A 171 9.72 12.86 0.16
CA ALA A 171 10.70 13.86 0.56
C ALA A 171 10.45 15.20 -0.16
N LEU A 172 10.13 15.17 -1.45
CA LEU A 172 9.80 16.37 -2.24
C LEU A 172 8.47 17.00 -1.83
N ILE A 173 7.49 16.20 -1.41
CA ILE A 173 6.24 16.71 -0.80
C ILE A 173 6.55 17.36 0.55
N PHE A 174 7.38 16.70 1.36
CA PHE A 174 7.77 17.22 2.67
C PHE A 174 8.46 18.59 2.55
N LYS A 175 9.30 18.77 1.52
CA LYS A 175 9.97 20.04 1.21
C LYS A 175 9.14 21.02 0.37
N GLU A 176 7.85 20.76 0.24
CA GLU A 176 6.90 21.66 -0.44
C GLU A 176 7.27 21.95 -1.90
N PHE A 177 8.11 21.11 -2.55
CA PHE A 177 8.33 21.16 -4.00
C PHE A 177 7.20 20.49 -4.77
N LEU A 178 6.56 19.51 -4.11
CA LEU A 178 5.36 18.85 -4.59
C LEU A 178 4.26 19.00 -3.55
N TYR A 179 3.02 18.86 -3.99
CA TYR A 179 1.88 18.80 -3.10
C TYR A 179 0.92 17.70 -3.52
N LYS A 180 0.05 17.30 -2.60
CA LYS A 180 -0.98 16.29 -2.84
C LYS A 180 -2.34 16.92 -2.58
N THR A 181 -3.29 16.73 -3.49
CA THR A 181 -4.66 17.21 -3.28
C THR A 181 -5.36 16.42 -2.18
N GLU A 182 -6.38 17.02 -1.57
CA GLU A 182 -7.23 16.37 -0.58
C GLU A 182 -8.38 15.58 -1.24
N GLY A 183 -8.91 14.59 -0.52
CA GLY A 183 -10.07 13.80 -0.96
C GLY A 183 -9.80 12.29 -1.14
N MET A 184 -10.78 11.57 -1.68
CA MET A 184 -10.73 10.11 -1.85
C MET A 184 -9.69 9.65 -2.89
N TYR A 185 -9.37 10.48 -3.88
CA TYR A 185 -8.43 10.17 -4.95
C TYR A 185 -7.38 11.28 -5.09
N PRO A 186 -6.44 11.34 -4.13
CA PRO A 186 -5.50 12.45 -4.06
C PRO A 186 -4.43 12.34 -5.15
N VAL A 187 -4.31 13.39 -5.96
CA VAL A 187 -3.39 13.51 -7.10
C VAL A 187 -2.16 14.34 -6.72
N LEU A 188 -1.07 14.17 -7.46
CA LEU A 188 0.21 14.83 -7.21
C LEU A 188 0.37 16.03 -8.12
N GLY A 189 0.62 17.21 -7.53
CA GLY A 189 0.88 18.46 -8.23
C GLY A 189 2.25 19.04 -7.88
N ILE A 190 2.70 19.99 -8.70
CA ILE A 190 3.96 20.72 -8.49
C ILE A 190 3.67 22.11 -7.93
N THR A 191 4.41 22.52 -6.90
CA THR A 191 4.30 23.87 -6.33
C THR A 191 5.10 24.88 -7.14
N GLU A 192 4.93 26.17 -6.85
CA GLU A 192 5.71 27.22 -7.51
C GLU A 192 7.21 27.09 -7.17
N THR A 193 7.55 26.75 -5.92
CA THR A 193 8.93 26.46 -5.51
C THR A 193 9.49 25.26 -6.28
N GLY A 194 8.70 24.20 -6.51
CA GLY A 194 9.07 23.06 -7.34
C GLY A 194 9.36 23.43 -8.79
N ARG A 195 8.54 24.30 -9.39
CA ARG A 195 8.76 24.79 -10.77
C ARG A 195 10.06 25.58 -10.87
N ILE A 196 10.33 26.46 -9.91
CA ILE A 196 11.57 27.23 -9.86
C ILE A 196 12.76 26.30 -9.65
N ALA A 197 12.64 25.26 -8.82
CA ALA A 197 13.69 24.29 -8.56
C ALA A 197 14.14 23.49 -9.80
N ILE A 198 13.23 23.22 -10.74
CA ILE A 198 13.57 22.60 -12.05
C ILE A 198 14.49 23.51 -12.86
N VAL A 199 14.20 24.82 -12.90
CA VAL A 199 14.96 25.81 -13.68
C VAL A 199 16.24 26.22 -12.97
N ARG A 200 16.20 26.30 -11.63
CA ARG A 200 17.27 26.76 -10.76
C ARG A 200 17.69 25.63 -9.83
N ASN A 201 18.59 24.78 -10.34
CA ASN A 201 19.15 23.65 -9.61
C ASN A 201 19.75 24.00 -8.23
N TYR A 202 20.09 25.27 -7.96
CA TYR A 202 20.62 25.67 -6.66
C TYR A 202 19.61 25.43 -5.51
N LEU A 203 18.30 25.55 -5.76
CA LEU A 203 17.28 25.29 -4.74
C LEU A 203 17.29 23.82 -4.29
N LEU A 204 17.50 22.90 -5.24
CA LEU A 204 17.66 21.49 -4.92
C LEU A 204 18.99 21.23 -4.22
N SER A 205 20.06 21.98 -4.51
CA SER A 205 21.34 21.81 -3.82
C SER A 205 21.30 22.30 -2.38
N ASP A 206 20.62 23.41 -2.11
CA ASP A 206 20.48 23.98 -0.77
C ASP A 206 19.67 23.05 0.13
N GLU A 207 18.58 22.50 -0.39
CA GLU A 207 17.70 21.55 0.31
C GLU A 207 18.21 20.10 0.25
N ASN A 208 19.30 19.82 -0.48
CA ASN A 208 19.77 18.46 -0.72
C ASN A 208 20.05 17.73 0.58
N ASN A 209 20.71 18.38 1.55
CA ASN A 209 21.02 17.75 2.84
C ASN A 209 19.76 17.25 3.55
N ASP A 210 18.71 18.07 3.55
CA ASP A 210 17.46 17.71 4.23
C ASP A 210 16.66 16.66 3.46
N LEU A 211 16.69 16.68 2.12
CA LEU A 211 16.15 15.63 1.27
C LEU A 211 16.88 14.30 1.52
N GLN A 212 18.22 14.30 1.53
CA GLN A 212 19.04 13.12 1.86
C GLN A 212 18.74 12.61 3.27
N TYR A 213 18.61 13.51 4.25
CA TYR A 213 18.31 13.15 5.63
C TYR A 213 16.92 12.49 5.72
N PHE A 214 15.89 13.07 5.10
CA PHE A 214 14.54 12.49 5.09
C PHE A 214 14.57 11.07 4.51
N ILE A 215 15.28 10.90 3.39
CA ILE A 215 15.47 9.62 2.74
C ILE A 215 16.17 8.64 3.70
N ARG A 216 17.33 9.00 4.29
CA ARG A 216 18.05 8.15 5.25
C ARG A 216 17.18 7.69 6.41
N LYS A 217 16.41 8.60 6.98
CA LYS A 217 15.50 8.31 8.10
C LYS A 217 14.41 7.32 7.72
N LYS A 218 13.79 7.50 6.55
CA LYS A 218 12.80 6.56 6.02
C LYS A 218 13.42 5.20 5.65
N ILE A 219 14.69 5.19 5.23
CA ILE A 219 15.45 3.99 4.90
C ILE A 219 15.94 3.23 6.14
N GLY A 220 16.19 3.92 7.27
CA GLY A 220 16.84 3.46 8.51
C GLY A 220 16.27 2.23 9.22
N THR A 221 15.41 1.45 8.55
CA THR A 221 14.87 0.15 8.98
C THR A 221 14.83 -0.92 7.89
N LYS A 222 15.23 -0.64 6.63
CA LYS A 222 15.20 -1.61 5.51
C LYS A 222 16.42 -1.43 4.59
N LYS A 223 17.11 -2.54 4.28
CA LYS A 223 18.24 -2.58 3.31
C LYS A 223 17.80 -2.03 1.94
N ILE A 224 18.50 -1.03 1.42
CA ILE A 224 18.30 -0.50 0.05
C ILE A 224 19.65 -0.41 -0.67
N PHE A 225 20.01 -1.52 -1.32
CA PHE A 225 20.63 -1.63 -2.64
C PHE A 225 20.36 -3.08 -3.07
N LYS A 226 20.03 -3.29 -4.37
CA LYS A 226 19.57 -4.55 -5.01
C LYS A 226 19.46 -5.75 -4.04
N LYS A 227 18.23 -6.04 -3.57
CA LYS A 227 17.87 -7.46 -3.46
C LYS A 227 17.95 -7.94 -4.90
N GLU A 228 18.83 -8.90 -5.17
CA GLU A 228 18.94 -9.56 -6.46
C GLU A 228 17.55 -9.71 -7.06
N GLU A 229 17.43 -9.33 -8.33
CA GLU A 229 16.22 -9.48 -9.11
C GLU A 229 15.66 -10.89 -8.86
N LYS A 230 14.55 -10.99 -8.11
CA LYS A 230 13.50 -11.86 -8.62
C LYS A 230 12.97 -11.10 -9.82
N GLN A 231 13.65 -11.31 -10.95
CA GLN A 231 13.12 -11.01 -12.25
C GLN A 231 11.66 -11.45 -12.20
N LYS A 232 10.73 -10.52 -12.46
CA LYS A 232 9.53 -10.95 -13.15
C LYS A 232 10.04 -11.37 -14.53
N THR A 233 10.65 -12.55 -14.60
CA THR A 233 10.72 -13.25 -15.86
C THR A 233 9.29 -13.32 -16.34
N GLU A 234 9.09 -13.00 -17.61
CA GLU A 234 7.88 -13.37 -18.33
C GLU A 234 7.47 -14.76 -17.83
N LYS A 235 6.22 -14.93 -17.36
CA LYS A 235 5.76 -16.18 -16.71
C LYS A 235 6.20 -17.47 -17.45
N ILE A 236 6.46 -17.35 -18.74
CA ILE A 236 7.07 -18.32 -19.65
C ILE A 236 8.35 -18.94 -19.07
N ASP A 237 9.31 -18.17 -18.55
CA ASP A 237 10.61 -18.73 -18.11
C ASP A 237 10.46 -19.61 -16.85
N THR A 238 9.63 -19.19 -15.89
CA THR A 238 9.37 -20.01 -14.68
C THR A 238 8.77 -21.37 -15.02
N TYR A 239 7.91 -21.43 -16.06
CA TYR A 239 7.36 -22.69 -16.55
C TYR A 239 8.42 -23.54 -17.27
N LEU A 240 9.29 -22.93 -18.08
CA LEU A 240 10.38 -23.64 -18.75
C LEU A 240 11.40 -24.23 -17.76
N GLU A 241 11.70 -23.52 -16.67
CA GLU A 241 12.54 -24.06 -15.60
C GLU A 241 11.89 -25.26 -14.90
N THR A 242 10.57 -25.19 -14.68
CA THR A 242 9.80 -26.31 -14.14
C THR A 242 9.84 -27.51 -15.11
N LEU A 243 9.69 -27.26 -16.42
CA LEU A 243 9.73 -28.28 -17.47
C LEU A 243 11.08 -29.01 -17.51
N LYS A 244 12.20 -28.29 -17.45
CA LYS A 244 13.56 -28.88 -17.47
C LYS A 244 13.80 -29.89 -16.34
N ILE A 245 13.22 -29.65 -15.16
CA ILE A 245 13.33 -30.56 -14.02
C ILE A 245 12.30 -31.68 -14.15
N PHE A 246 11.09 -31.35 -14.60
CA PHE A 246 10.01 -32.30 -14.83
C PHE A 246 10.41 -33.42 -15.81
N GLU A 247 11.06 -33.09 -16.92
CA GLU A 247 11.56 -34.06 -17.90
C GLU A 247 12.54 -35.08 -17.29
N LYS A 248 13.23 -34.71 -16.20
CA LYS A 248 14.21 -35.57 -15.52
C LYS A 248 13.60 -36.41 -14.41
N THR A 249 12.73 -35.83 -13.57
CA THR A 249 12.26 -36.49 -12.34
C THR A 249 10.82 -36.95 -12.40
N LYS A 250 9.95 -36.26 -13.14
CA LYS A 250 8.48 -36.46 -13.15
C LYS A 250 7.86 -36.60 -11.74
N ASN A 251 8.47 -35.95 -10.74
CA ASN A 251 8.02 -36.01 -9.34
C ASN A 251 7.82 -34.58 -8.82
N LEU A 252 6.57 -34.19 -8.59
CA LEU A 252 6.20 -32.83 -8.22
C LEU A 252 6.81 -32.37 -6.89
N LYS A 253 6.96 -33.28 -5.92
CA LYS A 253 7.56 -32.96 -4.61
C LYS A 253 9.04 -32.66 -4.72
N GLU A 254 9.74 -33.42 -5.55
CA GLU A 254 11.16 -33.16 -5.83
C GLU A 254 11.37 -31.87 -6.61
N ILE A 255 10.49 -31.58 -7.57
CA ILE A 255 10.53 -30.33 -8.33
C ILE A 255 10.30 -29.15 -7.37
N ALA A 256 9.29 -29.24 -6.52
CA ALA A 256 8.99 -28.24 -5.50
C ALA A 256 10.20 -27.97 -4.58
N LYS A 257 10.85 -29.04 -4.08
CA LYS A 257 12.04 -28.93 -3.24
C LYS A 257 13.23 -28.32 -3.99
N LYS A 258 13.51 -28.76 -5.22
CA LYS A 258 14.61 -28.21 -6.05
C LYS A 258 14.38 -26.75 -6.45
N ARG A 259 13.12 -26.35 -6.59
CA ARG A 259 12.70 -24.99 -6.95
C ARG A 259 12.49 -24.07 -5.76
N GLU A 260 12.51 -24.60 -4.53
CA GLU A 260 12.10 -23.88 -3.32
C GLU A 260 10.71 -23.23 -3.47
N LEU A 261 9.79 -23.94 -4.13
CA LEU A 261 8.41 -23.49 -4.35
C LEU A 261 7.43 -24.43 -3.63
N ALA A 262 6.23 -23.93 -3.33
CA ALA A 262 5.15 -24.76 -2.82
C ALA A 262 4.68 -25.77 -3.88
N GLU A 263 4.30 -26.98 -3.45
CA GLU A 263 3.81 -28.05 -4.35
C GLU A 263 2.64 -27.57 -5.22
N ILE A 264 1.69 -26.82 -4.65
CA ILE A 264 0.55 -26.24 -5.36
C ILE A 264 0.95 -25.30 -6.51
N THR A 265 2.09 -24.61 -6.38
CA THR A 265 2.62 -23.74 -7.44
C THR A 265 3.13 -24.58 -8.61
N ILE A 266 3.81 -25.69 -8.31
CA ILE A 266 4.30 -26.63 -9.32
C ILE A 266 3.13 -27.32 -10.03
N GLU A 267 2.10 -27.77 -9.30
CA GLU A 267 0.87 -28.32 -9.89
C GLU A 267 0.26 -27.36 -10.93
N ASN A 268 0.13 -26.08 -10.60
CA ASN A 268 -0.37 -25.07 -11.53
C ASN A 268 0.58 -24.86 -12.72
N HIS A 269 1.91 -24.96 -12.53
CA HIS A 269 2.88 -24.89 -13.63
C HIS A 269 2.71 -26.07 -14.59
N ILE A 270 2.49 -27.30 -14.08
CA ILE A 270 2.28 -28.49 -14.92
C ILE A 270 1.02 -28.36 -15.76
N LEU A 271 -0.10 -27.91 -15.18
CA LEU A 271 -1.33 -27.66 -15.93
C LEU A 271 -1.10 -26.61 -17.03
N LYS A 272 -0.40 -25.52 -16.69
CA LYS A 272 -0.09 -24.48 -17.67
C LYS A 272 0.82 -24.99 -18.80
N LEU A 273 1.79 -25.83 -18.49
CA LEU A 273 2.65 -26.46 -19.49
C LEU A 273 1.90 -27.44 -20.40
N TYR A 274 0.89 -28.14 -19.87
CA TYR A 274 0.01 -29.00 -20.66
C TYR A 274 -0.92 -28.21 -21.59
N GLU A 275 -1.49 -27.09 -21.12
CA GLU A 275 -2.23 -26.14 -21.96
C GLU A 275 -1.34 -25.64 -23.13
N LEU A 276 -0.09 -25.27 -22.82
CA LEU A 276 0.91 -24.86 -23.81
C LEU A 276 1.47 -26.01 -24.66
N SER A 277 0.95 -27.24 -24.50
CA SER A 277 1.36 -28.45 -25.21
C SER A 277 2.86 -28.77 -25.10
N LYS A 278 3.47 -28.40 -23.96
CA LYS A 278 4.86 -28.74 -23.61
C LYS A 278 4.97 -30.06 -22.83
N ILE A 279 3.87 -30.53 -22.25
CA ILE A 279 3.76 -31.81 -21.55
C ILE A 279 2.69 -32.66 -22.24
N SER A 280 2.92 -33.97 -22.32
CA SER A 280 1.99 -34.91 -22.94
C SER A 280 0.81 -35.26 -22.03
N LEU A 281 -0.32 -35.68 -22.61
CA LEU A 281 -1.46 -36.19 -21.84
C LEU A 281 -1.06 -37.39 -20.97
N THR A 282 -0.22 -38.29 -21.50
CA THR A 282 0.29 -39.45 -20.76
C THR A 282 1.06 -39.07 -19.50
N ASP A 283 1.81 -37.97 -19.53
CA ASP A 283 2.54 -37.50 -18.36
C ASP A 283 1.62 -36.90 -17.30
N LEU A 284 0.54 -36.21 -17.73
CA LEU A 284 -0.45 -35.62 -16.83
C LEU A 284 -1.28 -36.70 -16.14
N LEU A 285 -1.65 -37.76 -16.88
CA LEU A 285 -2.41 -38.90 -16.36
C LEU A 285 -1.65 -39.73 -15.32
N ASN A 286 -0.34 -39.57 -15.15
CA ASN A 286 0.38 -40.22 -14.05
C ASN A 286 0.00 -39.65 -12.66
N TYR A 287 -0.64 -38.48 -12.61
CA TYR A 287 -1.01 -37.82 -11.36
C TYR A 287 -2.49 -37.95 -10.99
N SER A 288 -3.27 -38.67 -11.79
CA SER A 288 -4.66 -39.01 -11.47
C SER A 288 -4.98 -40.42 -11.92
N SER A 289 -5.99 -41.05 -11.34
CA SER A 289 -6.43 -42.38 -11.77
C SER A 289 -7.63 -42.26 -12.72
N ILE A 290 -7.73 -43.18 -13.70
CA ILE A 290 -8.89 -43.26 -14.61
C ILE A 290 -10.20 -43.40 -13.83
N SER A 291 -10.17 -44.09 -12.69
CA SER A 291 -11.32 -44.21 -11.78
C SER A 291 -11.74 -42.85 -11.22
N ASN A 292 -10.79 -42.04 -10.75
CA ASN A 292 -11.06 -40.71 -10.22
C ASN A 292 -11.58 -39.76 -11.30
N LEU A 293 -10.99 -39.79 -12.50
CA LEU A 293 -11.46 -38.99 -13.63
C LEU A 293 -12.91 -39.33 -14.02
N LYS A 294 -13.30 -40.61 -13.98
CA LYS A 294 -14.69 -41.03 -14.20
C LYS A 294 -15.63 -40.51 -13.11
N LYS A 295 -15.22 -40.56 -11.85
CA LYS A 295 -16.01 -40.01 -10.73
C LYS A 295 -16.22 -38.50 -10.89
N ILE A 296 -15.17 -37.76 -11.25
CA ILE A 296 -15.23 -36.32 -11.52
C ILE A 296 -16.19 -36.03 -12.67
N LYS A 297 -16.07 -36.77 -13.78
CA LYS A 297 -16.99 -36.65 -14.94
C LYS A 297 -18.45 -36.83 -14.54
N ASN A 298 -18.75 -37.87 -13.77
CA ASN A 298 -20.13 -38.18 -13.37
C ASN A 298 -20.74 -37.07 -12.49
N ILE A 299 -19.95 -36.48 -11.59
CA ILE A 299 -20.41 -35.35 -10.76
C ILE A 299 -20.63 -34.10 -11.61
N ILE A 300 -19.68 -33.75 -12.47
CA ILE A 300 -19.79 -32.54 -13.30
C ILE A 300 -20.99 -32.64 -14.25
N ILE A 301 -21.18 -33.77 -14.92
CA ILE A 301 -22.28 -33.95 -15.87
C ILE A 301 -23.61 -34.18 -15.15
N GLY A 302 -23.61 -34.94 -14.06
CA GLY A 302 -24.85 -35.42 -13.42
C GLY A 302 -25.42 -34.50 -12.34
N GLU A 303 -24.57 -33.87 -11.53
CA GLU A 303 -25.03 -33.02 -10.42
C GLU A 303 -24.89 -31.53 -10.69
N LEU A 304 -23.94 -31.13 -11.54
CA LEU A 304 -23.61 -29.74 -11.79
C LEU A 304 -24.00 -29.26 -13.19
N ASP A 305 -24.71 -30.09 -13.98
CA ASP A 305 -25.14 -29.79 -15.35
C ASP A 305 -24.02 -29.25 -16.26
N GLY A 306 -22.77 -29.65 -16.01
CA GLY A 306 -21.59 -29.20 -16.73
C GLY A 306 -20.95 -27.91 -16.23
N ASP A 307 -21.39 -27.35 -15.10
CA ASP A 307 -20.78 -26.13 -14.52
C ASP A 307 -19.38 -26.41 -13.97
N ILE A 308 -18.40 -25.71 -14.55
CA ILE A 308 -16.98 -25.74 -14.19
C ILE A 308 -16.45 -24.37 -13.74
N SER A 309 -17.34 -23.39 -13.52
CA SER A 309 -16.98 -22.01 -13.18
C SER A 309 -16.24 -21.87 -11.85
N ALA A 310 -16.47 -22.80 -10.92
CA ALA A 310 -15.83 -22.81 -9.61
C ALA A 310 -15.44 -24.23 -9.18
N LEU A 311 -14.25 -24.35 -8.58
CA LEU A 311 -13.71 -25.64 -8.12
C LEU A 311 -14.34 -26.12 -6.80
N LYS A 312 -14.79 -25.19 -5.95
CA LYS A 312 -15.31 -25.51 -4.62
C LYS A 312 -16.61 -26.33 -4.66
N PRO A 313 -17.63 -25.97 -5.47
CA PRO A 313 -18.84 -26.79 -5.62
C PRO A 313 -18.54 -28.22 -6.08
N ILE A 314 -17.63 -28.39 -7.06
CA ILE A 314 -17.20 -29.71 -7.55
C ILE A 314 -16.60 -30.53 -6.41
N LYS A 315 -15.70 -29.94 -5.63
CA LYS A 315 -15.06 -30.62 -4.50
C LYS A 315 -16.08 -31.02 -3.43
N GLU A 316 -17.01 -30.14 -3.09
CA GLU A 316 -18.05 -30.42 -2.09
C GLU A 316 -18.99 -31.56 -2.54
N SER A 317 -19.39 -31.60 -3.81
CA SER A 317 -20.20 -32.69 -4.37
C SER A 317 -19.43 -34.02 -4.37
N LEU A 318 -18.15 -34.02 -4.73
CA LEU A 318 -17.31 -35.22 -4.67
C LEU A 318 -17.20 -35.77 -3.24
N GLU A 319 -17.06 -34.90 -2.25
CA GLU A 319 -17.02 -35.29 -0.84
C GLU A 319 -18.35 -35.83 -0.32
N LYS A 320 -19.48 -35.25 -0.75
CA LYS A 320 -20.84 -35.76 -0.45
C LYS A 320 -21.07 -37.14 -1.04
N ALA A 321 -20.57 -37.39 -2.25
CA ALA A 321 -20.64 -38.69 -2.92
C ALA A 321 -19.63 -39.72 -2.36
N GLY A 322 -18.91 -39.41 -1.29
CA GLY A 322 -17.98 -40.30 -0.61
C GLY A 322 -16.57 -40.36 -1.20
N ASN A 323 -16.25 -39.50 -2.18
CA ASN A 323 -14.96 -39.48 -2.89
C ASN A 323 -14.02 -38.42 -2.31
N ARG A 324 -13.74 -38.49 -1.00
CA ARG A 324 -12.93 -37.50 -0.28
C ARG A 324 -11.45 -37.51 -0.69
N GLU A 325 -10.98 -38.63 -1.22
CA GLU A 325 -9.61 -38.86 -1.67
C GLU A 325 -9.21 -37.99 -2.86
N ILE A 326 -10.19 -37.55 -3.67
CA ILE A 326 -9.93 -36.78 -4.89
C ILE A 326 -9.52 -35.36 -4.53
N ASN A 327 -8.29 -34.98 -4.86
CA ASN A 327 -7.76 -33.67 -4.51
C ASN A 327 -8.11 -32.60 -5.57
N TYR A 328 -7.85 -31.32 -5.24
CA TYR A 328 -8.10 -30.21 -6.18
C TYR A 328 -7.26 -30.28 -7.46
N PHE A 329 -6.09 -30.92 -7.42
CA PHE A 329 -5.22 -31.08 -8.58
C PHE A 329 -5.85 -32.03 -9.61
N GLU A 330 -6.39 -33.16 -9.17
CA GLU A 330 -7.09 -34.11 -10.04
C GLU A 330 -8.34 -33.50 -10.71
N ILE A 331 -9.10 -32.68 -9.97
CA ILE A 331 -10.23 -31.93 -10.54
C ILE A 331 -9.74 -30.98 -11.65
N LYS A 332 -8.64 -30.25 -11.40
CA LYS A 332 -8.06 -29.34 -12.40
C LYS A 332 -7.49 -30.07 -13.61
N ILE A 333 -6.91 -31.27 -13.43
CA ILE A 333 -6.48 -32.13 -14.54
C ILE A 333 -7.67 -32.44 -15.45
N TYR A 334 -8.78 -32.92 -14.87
CA TYR A 334 -9.99 -33.22 -15.64
C TYR A 334 -10.51 -32.00 -16.40
N ILE A 335 -10.59 -30.84 -15.75
CA ILE A 335 -11.04 -29.59 -16.40
C ILE A 335 -10.09 -29.19 -17.54
N SER A 336 -8.78 -29.27 -17.33
CA SER A 336 -7.78 -28.93 -18.37
C SER A 336 -7.90 -29.86 -19.58
N MET A 337 -8.18 -31.15 -19.37
CA MET A 337 -8.45 -32.10 -20.46
C MET A 337 -9.75 -31.76 -21.21
N LEU A 338 -10.79 -31.34 -20.48
CA LEU A 338 -12.06 -30.92 -21.06
C LEU A 338 -11.91 -29.67 -21.94
N GLU A 339 -11.18 -28.67 -21.46
CA GLU A 339 -10.90 -27.44 -22.20
C GLU A 339 -10.08 -27.70 -23.47
N LYS A 340 -9.13 -28.64 -23.42
CA LYS A 340 -8.30 -29.04 -24.57
C LYS A 340 -8.99 -30.03 -25.52
N LYS A 341 -10.17 -30.54 -25.16
CA LYS A 341 -10.93 -31.57 -25.90
C LYS A 341 -10.17 -32.91 -26.03
N ASP A 342 -9.43 -33.28 -24.99
CA ASP A 342 -8.66 -34.53 -24.89
C ASP A 342 -9.42 -35.64 -24.11
N LEU A 343 -10.73 -35.46 -23.87
CA LEU A 343 -11.61 -36.35 -23.08
C LEU A 343 -12.40 -37.38 -23.88
#